data_AF-A0A1V5P094-F1
#
_entry.id   AF-A0A1V5P094-F1
#
_cell.length_a   1.000
_cell.length_b   1.000
_cell.length_c   1.000
_cell.angle_alpha   90.00
_cell.angle_beta   90.00
_cell.angle_gamma   90.00
#
_symmetry.space_group_name_H-M   'P 1'
#
loop_
_entity.id
_entity.type
_entity.pdbx_description
1 polymer ?
#
loop_
_entity_poly.entity_id
_entity_poly.type
_entity_poly.pdbx_seq_one_letter_code
_entity_poly.pdbx_strand_id
1 'polypeptide(L)'
;MQTSFDGSLDRWRTLYRQHKKQIEAARRVLDNNMIKQTSPEFKEAKRNEALAYKLRGLLLNETFSESMSEFYSFRYLASEGFLPGYNFTRLPVRLMLDGEKGSESISRDRVLAIREMGPENIIYHSGSKYKVTRAQIQETANDCDQATVCVDSGYLLLNSDQARNTDPWSGASLESRTQTISDLLVLPDGIAEKTQHITCEEEERQRLGYLINTWFRYNGDFSKLDEIRLMGGDDVLLRMRYIPSAELFYVNMKWRANNDDGFVLNKVSGHWKSHGFRQRLMAGKEKNTKMKADDLKVVKLYTTDTADALYIEPLKVLELDYAGRVTLQHALKTAVERVFQVESSELGITPIGNPDSPNLLMFESSEGSLGVMASMVREKDAWQRVIDEAWKVCRFDETEYLDKASYKDLLSYYNQPDHPVIDRFLIKQTLERLRTARVEVGSRESGTYDEQYQRLLTEYDTSSSTEKKFLDYLYERGLRLPDEAQKRIGGLYCQPDFYYEAKQGQNPLPVHVFCDGTPHDTEGVMTRDAKQREAILDMGQDYIVYHYLNSLDDLVAKRPDIFRKVR
;
A
#
# COMPACT_ATOMS: atom_id res chain seq x y z
N MET A 1 -14.09 -7.37 -18.69
CA MET A 1 -13.29 -8.62 -18.64
C MET A 1 -12.38 -8.78 -19.86
N GLN A 2 -12.88 -8.77 -21.10
CA GLN A 2 -12.04 -8.89 -22.31
C GLN A 2 -10.93 -7.83 -22.43
N THR A 3 -11.25 -6.55 -22.20
CA THR A 3 -10.27 -5.45 -22.25
C THR A 3 -9.19 -5.57 -21.17
N SER A 4 -9.57 -6.04 -19.97
CA SER A 4 -8.63 -6.27 -18.86
C SER A 4 -7.73 -7.48 -19.12
N PHE A 5 -8.26 -8.54 -19.72
CA PHE A 5 -7.46 -9.68 -20.15
C PHE A 5 -6.45 -9.27 -21.22
N ASP A 6 -6.90 -8.55 -22.25
CA ASP A 6 -6.03 -8.12 -23.34
C ASP A 6 -4.90 -7.22 -22.84
N GLY A 7 -5.21 -6.26 -21.97
CA GLY A 7 -4.21 -5.37 -21.36
C GLY A 7 -3.16 -6.12 -20.54
N SER A 8 -3.52 -7.21 -19.85
CA SER A 8 -2.56 -8.01 -19.07
C SER A 8 -1.45 -8.64 -19.94
N LEU A 9 -1.69 -8.83 -21.24
CA LEU A 9 -0.71 -9.40 -22.17
C LEU A 9 0.22 -8.36 -22.81
N ASP A 10 -0.03 -7.07 -22.61
CA ASP A 10 0.71 -6.01 -23.30
C ASP A 10 2.18 -5.94 -22.91
N ARG A 11 2.51 -6.21 -21.64
CA ARG A 11 3.90 -6.29 -21.19
C ARG A 11 4.68 -7.38 -21.93
N TRP A 12 4.14 -8.61 -22.00
CA TRP A 12 4.76 -9.72 -22.74
C TRP A 12 4.93 -9.38 -24.22
N ARG A 13 3.89 -8.83 -24.87
CA ARG A 13 3.96 -8.42 -26.29
C ARG A 13 5.06 -7.38 -26.51
N THR A 14 5.19 -6.43 -25.59
CA THR A 14 6.16 -5.35 -25.66
C THR A 14 7.58 -5.88 -25.51
N LEU A 15 7.85 -6.71 -24.50
CA LEU A 15 9.15 -7.37 -24.31
C LEU A 15 9.54 -8.21 -25.53
N TYR A 16 8.60 -8.98 -26.08
CA TYR A 16 8.86 -9.79 -27.27
C TYR A 16 9.25 -8.93 -28.49
N ARG A 17 8.47 -7.88 -28.78
CA ARG A 17 8.76 -6.94 -29.87
C ARG A 17 10.10 -6.25 -29.67
N GLN A 18 10.43 -5.87 -28.43
CA GLN A 18 11.67 -5.22 -28.09
C GLN A 18 12.88 -6.13 -28.33
N HIS A 19 12.87 -7.36 -27.83
CA HIS A 19 13.99 -8.29 -28.06
C HIS A 19 14.14 -8.64 -29.54
N LYS A 20 13.03 -8.76 -30.29
CA LYS A 20 13.09 -8.90 -31.74
C LYS A 20 13.81 -7.73 -32.41
N LYS A 21 13.47 -6.48 -32.05
CA LYS A 21 14.15 -5.29 -32.58
C LYS A 21 15.61 -5.21 -32.16
N GLN A 22 15.95 -5.60 -30.94
CA GLN A 22 17.35 -5.66 -30.48
C GLN A 22 18.18 -6.66 -31.28
N ILE A 23 17.62 -7.84 -31.58
CA ILE A 23 18.26 -8.85 -32.45
C ILE A 23 18.49 -8.27 -33.84
N GLU A 24 17.47 -7.64 -34.44
CA GLU A 24 17.58 -7.04 -35.77
C GLU A 24 18.62 -5.90 -35.81
N ALA A 25 18.65 -5.04 -34.79
CA ALA A 25 19.61 -3.95 -34.69
C ALA A 25 21.06 -4.46 -34.53
N ALA A 26 21.26 -5.48 -33.69
CA ALA A 26 22.57 -6.12 -33.54
C ALA A 26 23.02 -6.79 -34.84
N ARG A 27 22.11 -7.50 -35.52
CA ARG A 27 22.40 -8.12 -36.83
C ARG A 27 22.78 -7.13 -37.90
N ARG A 28 22.15 -5.96 -37.98
CA ARG A 28 22.58 -4.90 -38.92
C ARG A 28 24.05 -4.51 -38.75
N VAL A 29 24.59 -4.57 -37.53
CA VAL A 29 26.00 -4.29 -37.25
C VAL A 29 26.87 -5.50 -37.58
N LEU A 30 26.43 -6.71 -37.22
CA LEU A 30 27.18 -7.95 -37.45
C LEU A 30 27.28 -8.33 -38.94
N ASP A 31 26.21 -8.09 -39.69
CA ASP A 31 26.11 -8.38 -41.13
C ASP A 31 26.77 -7.27 -41.97
N ASN A 32 27.20 -6.16 -41.36
CA ASN A 32 27.88 -5.07 -42.05
C ASN A 32 29.37 -5.40 -42.26
N ASN A 33 29.71 -5.77 -43.49
CA ASN A 33 31.07 -6.12 -43.91
C ASN A 33 32.12 -5.00 -43.75
N MET A 34 31.70 -3.74 -43.51
CA MET A 34 32.62 -2.63 -43.25
C MET A 34 33.14 -2.59 -41.80
N ILE A 35 32.48 -3.29 -40.87
CA ILE A 35 32.83 -3.30 -39.46
C ILE A 35 33.77 -4.47 -39.18
N LYS A 36 34.97 -4.16 -38.68
CA LYS A 36 35.97 -5.20 -38.35
C LYS A 36 35.47 -6.04 -37.18
N GLN A 37 35.63 -7.36 -37.25
CA GLN A 37 35.26 -8.29 -36.17
C GLN A 37 35.96 -8.01 -34.83
N THR A 38 37.15 -7.41 -34.87
CA THR A 38 37.92 -7.03 -33.68
C THR A 38 37.48 -5.70 -33.07
N SER A 39 36.63 -4.93 -33.75
CA SER A 39 36.15 -3.64 -33.27
C SER A 39 35.32 -3.78 -31.99
N PRO A 40 35.35 -2.78 -31.10
CA PRO A 40 34.51 -2.78 -29.90
C PRO A 40 33.02 -2.84 -30.26
N GLU A 41 32.61 -2.15 -31.33
CA GLU A 41 31.24 -2.12 -31.84
C GLU A 41 30.74 -3.51 -32.27
N PHE A 42 31.55 -4.29 -33.00
CA PHE A 42 31.19 -5.65 -33.39
C PHE A 42 31.06 -6.58 -32.18
N LYS A 43 31.99 -6.49 -31.22
CA LYS A 43 31.93 -7.29 -29.99
C LYS A 43 30.71 -6.97 -29.15
N GLU A 44 30.36 -5.69 -29.05
CA GLU A 44 29.16 -5.23 -28.35
C GLU A 44 27.88 -5.71 -29.04
N ALA A 45 27.81 -5.59 -30.37
CA ALA A 45 26.68 -6.11 -31.15
C ALA A 45 26.49 -7.62 -30.97
N LYS A 46 27.58 -8.39 -30.99
CA LYS A 46 27.54 -9.85 -30.77
C LYS A 46 27.02 -10.20 -29.37
N ARG A 47 27.46 -9.47 -28.35
CA ARG A 47 26.96 -9.63 -26.97
C ARG A 47 25.47 -9.29 -26.87
N ASN A 48 25.06 -8.16 -27.47
CA ASN A 48 23.67 -7.73 -27.50
C ASN A 48 22.75 -8.74 -28.20
N GLU A 49 23.19 -9.31 -29.33
CA GLU A 49 22.44 -10.35 -30.05
C GLU A 49 22.23 -11.59 -29.17
N ALA A 50 23.31 -12.14 -28.60
CA ALA A 50 23.26 -13.33 -27.76
C ALA A 50 22.34 -13.13 -26.54
N LEU A 51 22.42 -11.96 -25.91
CA LEU A 51 21.57 -11.59 -24.78
C LEU A 51 20.10 -11.49 -25.19
N ALA A 52 19.79 -10.82 -26.30
CA ALA A 52 18.42 -10.64 -26.76
C ALA A 52 17.76 -11.97 -27.18
N TYR A 53 18.51 -12.90 -27.78
CA TYR A 53 18.02 -14.26 -28.05
C TYR A 53 17.64 -15.01 -26.79
N LYS A 54 18.49 -14.94 -25.75
CA LYS A 54 18.24 -15.61 -24.48
C LYS A 54 16.98 -15.07 -23.78
N LEU A 55 16.83 -13.75 -23.75
CA LEU A 55 15.63 -13.10 -23.18
C LEU A 55 14.36 -13.49 -23.92
N ARG A 56 14.41 -13.52 -25.26
CA ARG A 56 13.30 -14.00 -26.08
C ARG A 56 12.97 -15.47 -25.80
N GLY A 57 13.97 -16.31 -25.62
CA GLY A 57 13.78 -17.72 -25.25
C GLY A 57 13.04 -17.90 -23.92
N LEU A 58 13.29 -17.01 -22.95
CA LEU A 58 12.55 -17.00 -21.67
C LEU A 58 11.07 -16.67 -21.89
N LEU A 59 10.76 -15.65 -22.71
CA LEU A 59 9.37 -15.27 -23.05
C LEU A 59 8.60 -16.39 -23.76
N LEU A 60 9.32 -17.22 -24.52
CA LEU A 60 8.77 -18.35 -25.28
C LEU A 60 8.77 -19.66 -24.48
N ASN A 61 9.25 -19.65 -23.23
CA ASN A 61 9.44 -20.84 -22.40
C ASN A 61 10.31 -21.93 -23.07
N GLU A 62 11.29 -21.53 -23.91
CA GLU A 62 12.20 -22.45 -24.61
C GLU A 62 13.33 -22.96 -23.71
N THR A 63 13.63 -22.25 -22.62
CA THR A 63 14.59 -22.65 -21.59
C THR A 63 13.91 -23.52 -20.54
N PHE A 64 14.29 -24.80 -20.47
CA PHE A 64 13.90 -25.71 -19.41
C PHE A 64 14.76 -25.48 -18.15
N SER A 65 14.12 -25.01 -17.08
CA SER A 65 14.65 -25.07 -15.71
C SER A 65 13.72 -25.93 -14.86
N GLU A 66 14.22 -26.52 -13.77
CA GLU A 66 13.39 -27.29 -12.81
C GLU A 66 12.26 -26.45 -12.20
N SER A 67 12.42 -25.12 -12.14
CA SER A 67 11.37 -24.17 -11.79
C SER A 67 10.52 -23.79 -13.01
N MET A 68 9.20 -23.78 -12.87
CA MET A 68 8.26 -23.28 -13.88
C MET A 68 8.62 -21.84 -14.27
N SER A 69 8.77 -21.59 -15.58
CA SER A 69 9.01 -20.25 -16.12
C SER A 69 7.95 -19.26 -15.65
N GLU A 70 8.35 -18.01 -15.39
CA GLU A 70 7.41 -16.95 -15.02
C GLU A 70 6.45 -16.58 -16.16
N PHE A 71 6.84 -16.85 -17.41
CA PHE A 71 5.99 -16.71 -18.59
C PHE A 71 5.12 -17.95 -18.84
N TYR A 72 5.05 -18.85 -17.86
CA TYR A 72 3.98 -19.83 -17.81
C TYR A 72 2.64 -19.10 -17.66
N SER A 73 1.68 -19.41 -18.53
CA SER A 73 0.48 -18.61 -18.75
C SER A 73 -0.27 -18.23 -17.46
N PHE A 74 -0.46 -19.18 -16.54
CA PHE A 74 -1.17 -18.91 -15.28
C PHE A 74 -0.38 -18.01 -14.33
N ARG A 75 0.94 -18.19 -14.24
CA ARG A 75 1.82 -17.39 -13.38
C ARG A 75 1.91 -15.95 -13.88
N TYR A 76 2.11 -15.79 -15.20
CA TYR A 76 2.12 -14.48 -15.85
C TYR A 76 0.79 -13.74 -15.64
N LEU A 77 -0.35 -14.39 -15.91
CA LEU A 77 -1.66 -13.74 -15.78
C LEU A 77 -2.02 -13.40 -14.33
N ALA A 78 -1.60 -14.22 -13.35
CA ALA A 78 -1.76 -13.89 -11.93
C ALA A 78 -0.91 -12.67 -11.55
N SER A 79 0.33 -12.61 -12.03
CA SER A 79 1.26 -11.51 -11.71
C SER A 79 0.90 -10.17 -12.35
N GLU A 80 0.18 -10.19 -13.48
CA GLU A 80 -0.37 -8.99 -14.13
C GLU A 80 -1.76 -8.64 -13.55
N GLY A 81 -2.18 -9.30 -12.47
CA GLY A 81 -3.41 -8.99 -11.73
C GLY A 81 -4.70 -9.46 -12.41
N PHE A 82 -4.62 -10.25 -13.48
CA PHE A 82 -5.80 -10.77 -14.17
C PHE A 82 -6.41 -12.00 -13.46
N LEU A 83 -5.58 -12.89 -12.93
CA LEU A 83 -6.02 -14.04 -12.14
C LEU A 83 -5.86 -13.78 -10.63
N PRO A 84 -6.75 -14.30 -9.77
CA PRO A 84 -6.59 -14.23 -8.31
C PRO A 84 -5.28 -14.90 -7.89
N GLY A 85 -4.35 -14.11 -7.32
CA GLY A 85 -2.97 -14.50 -7.04
C GLY A 85 -2.76 -15.41 -5.84
N TYR A 86 -3.73 -16.26 -5.46
CA TYR A 86 -3.69 -17.01 -4.19
C TYR A 86 -2.57 -18.06 -4.07
N ASN A 87 -1.67 -18.21 -5.05
CA ASN A 87 -0.53 -19.14 -4.96
C ASN A 87 0.61 -18.86 -5.99
N PHE A 88 0.63 -17.68 -6.62
CA PHE A 88 1.66 -17.36 -7.61
C PHE A 88 2.48 -16.16 -7.14
N THR A 89 3.78 -16.37 -6.92
CA THR A 89 4.74 -15.31 -6.59
C THR A 89 4.60 -14.17 -7.59
N ARG A 90 4.67 -12.92 -7.12
CA ARG A 90 4.61 -11.73 -8.00
C ARG A 90 5.76 -11.79 -9.02
N LEU A 91 5.62 -11.16 -10.18
CA LEU A 91 6.69 -11.16 -11.18
C LEU A 91 7.93 -10.46 -10.60
N PRO A 92 9.03 -11.18 -10.39
CA PRO A 92 10.24 -10.61 -9.82
C PRO A 92 10.88 -9.63 -10.80
N VAL A 93 11.75 -8.77 -10.30
CA VAL A 93 12.69 -8.04 -11.13
C VAL A 93 13.90 -8.94 -11.36
N ARG A 94 14.41 -8.95 -12.58
CA ARG A 94 15.57 -9.76 -12.98
C ARG A 94 16.81 -8.91 -13.12
N LEU A 95 17.93 -9.48 -12.69
CA LEU A 95 19.26 -8.96 -12.99
C LEU A 95 20.04 -10.03 -13.72
N MET A 96 20.34 -9.77 -14.98
CA MET A 96 21.25 -10.61 -15.74
C MET A 96 22.69 -10.28 -15.37
N LEU A 97 23.44 -11.27 -14.91
CA LEU A 97 24.86 -11.15 -14.65
C LEU A 97 25.61 -11.48 -15.94
N ASP A 98 26.26 -10.48 -16.54
CA ASP A 98 27.12 -10.69 -17.70
C ASP A 98 28.50 -11.17 -17.25
N GLY A 99 28.89 -12.37 -17.71
CA GLY A 99 30.11 -13.07 -17.33
C GLY A 99 30.70 -13.89 -18.47
N GLU A 100 32.01 -14.12 -18.43
CA GLU A 100 32.77 -14.77 -19.54
C GLU A 100 32.35 -16.21 -19.85
N LYS A 101 31.73 -16.93 -18.90
CA LYS A 101 31.35 -18.35 -19.02
C LYS A 101 29.85 -18.60 -19.16
N GLY A 102 29.05 -17.55 -19.33
CA GLY A 102 27.59 -17.63 -19.43
C GLY A 102 26.91 -16.56 -18.60
N SER A 103 25.71 -16.15 -19.01
CA SER A 103 24.90 -15.19 -18.25
C SER A 103 24.06 -15.92 -17.19
N GLU A 104 24.25 -15.61 -15.92
CA GLU A 104 23.36 -16.05 -14.85
C GLU A 104 22.25 -15.01 -14.66
N SER A 105 21.10 -15.38 -14.09
CA SER A 105 20.03 -14.44 -13.78
C SER A 105 19.66 -14.54 -12.31
N ILE A 106 19.72 -13.41 -11.61
CA ILE A 106 19.19 -13.28 -10.26
C ILE A 106 17.77 -12.73 -10.37
N SER A 107 16.81 -13.38 -9.71
CA SER A 107 15.45 -12.87 -9.53
C SER A 107 15.25 -12.41 -8.09
N ARG A 108 14.58 -11.27 -7.92
CA ARG A 108 14.22 -10.70 -6.60
C ARG A 108 12.79 -10.22 -6.62
N ASP A 109 12.12 -10.32 -5.47
CA ASP A 109 10.88 -9.59 -5.23
C ASP A 109 11.09 -8.08 -5.53
N ARG A 110 10.04 -7.41 -5.99
CA ARG A 110 10.09 -6.01 -6.43
C ARG A 110 10.54 -5.05 -5.33
N VAL A 111 10.03 -5.22 -4.12
CA VAL A 111 10.34 -4.35 -2.97
C VAL A 111 11.79 -4.52 -2.53
N LEU A 112 12.33 -5.74 -2.66
CA LEU A 112 13.75 -5.98 -2.42
C LEU A 112 14.61 -5.50 -3.60
N ALA A 113 14.16 -5.70 -4.84
CA ALA A 113 14.86 -5.31 -6.04
C ALA A 113 15.09 -3.80 -6.12
N ILE A 114 14.13 -2.97 -5.72
CA ILE A 114 14.31 -1.51 -5.75
C ILE A 114 15.41 -1.04 -4.78
N ARG A 115 15.70 -1.84 -3.74
CA ARG A 115 16.75 -1.59 -2.74
C ARG A 115 18.12 -2.14 -3.18
N GLU A 116 18.14 -3.30 -3.82
CA GLU A 116 19.39 -4.04 -4.14
C GLU A 116 19.83 -3.93 -5.60
N MET A 117 18.90 -3.83 -6.54
CA MET A 117 19.15 -3.88 -7.99
C MET A 117 19.05 -2.51 -8.65
N GLY A 118 19.12 -1.44 -7.85
CA GLY A 118 19.09 -0.08 -8.33
C GLY A 118 20.31 0.32 -9.17
N PRO A 119 20.28 1.51 -9.80
CA PRO A 119 21.31 1.99 -10.71
C PRO A 119 22.68 2.06 -10.06
N GLU A 120 23.70 1.54 -10.74
CA GLU A 120 25.10 1.51 -10.28
C GLU A 120 25.35 0.78 -8.94
N ASN A 121 24.39 0.03 -8.40
CA ASN A 121 24.64 -0.77 -7.20
C ASN A 121 25.59 -1.94 -7.50
N ILE A 122 26.24 -2.45 -6.46
CA ILE A 122 27.15 -3.58 -6.55
C ILE A 122 26.56 -4.79 -5.83
N ILE A 123 26.48 -5.90 -6.55
CA ILE A 123 25.90 -7.15 -6.09
C ILE A 123 27.00 -8.20 -6.02
N TYR A 124 27.04 -8.89 -4.88
CA TYR A 124 27.93 -10.02 -4.64
C TYR A 124 27.22 -11.31 -4.98
N HIS A 125 27.74 -12.06 -5.94
CA HIS A 125 27.18 -13.34 -6.35
C HIS A 125 28.29 -14.32 -6.74
N SER A 126 28.21 -15.56 -6.24
CA SER A 126 29.16 -16.64 -6.57
C SER A 126 30.64 -16.22 -6.45
N GLY A 127 30.98 -15.48 -5.39
CA GLY A 127 32.34 -14.99 -5.14
C GLY A 127 32.83 -13.88 -6.07
N SER A 128 31.96 -13.35 -6.94
CA SER A 128 32.26 -12.25 -7.86
C SER A 128 31.40 -11.02 -7.55
N LYS A 129 31.92 -9.85 -7.91
CA LYS A 129 31.25 -8.54 -7.77
C LYS A 129 30.68 -8.13 -9.13
N TYR A 130 29.43 -7.71 -9.15
CA TYR A 130 28.72 -7.28 -10.35
C TYR A 130 28.13 -5.89 -10.13
N LYS A 131 28.42 -4.94 -11.02
CA LYS A 131 27.85 -3.59 -10.97
C LYS A 131 26.65 -3.51 -11.90
N VAL A 132 25.52 -2.99 -11.44
CA VAL A 132 24.33 -2.77 -12.27
C VAL A 132 24.61 -1.63 -13.26
N THR A 133 24.92 -1.96 -14.52
CA THR A 133 25.36 -1.01 -15.53
C THR A 133 24.24 -0.55 -16.46
N ARG A 134 23.21 -1.38 -16.65
CA ARG A 134 22.21 -1.16 -17.69
C ARG A 134 20.82 -1.58 -17.27
N ALA A 135 19.85 -0.76 -17.60
CA ALA A 135 18.43 -1.05 -17.54
C ALA A 135 17.92 -1.58 -18.88
N GLN A 136 17.06 -2.59 -18.83
CA GLN A 136 16.33 -3.09 -19.98
C GLN A 136 15.09 -2.23 -20.20
N ILE A 137 15.31 -1.11 -20.85
CA ILE A 137 14.28 -0.10 -21.12
C ILE A 137 13.50 -0.42 -22.39
N GLN A 138 12.19 -0.29 -22.33
CA GLN A 138 11.32 -0.34 -23.52
C GLN A 138 11.59 0.90 -24.40
N GLU A 139 11.25 0.85 -25.70
CA GLU A 139 11.40 2.00 -26.62
C GLU A 139 10.67 3.28 -26.14
N THR A 140 9.74 3.13 -25.20
CA THR A 140 8.95 4.17 -24.54
C THR A 140 9.64 4.88 -23.37
N ALA A 141 10.96 4.73 -23.16
CA ALA A 141 11.68 5.41 -22.07
C ALA A 141 11.64 6.97 -22.10
N ASN A 142 11.05 7.56 -23.14
CA ASN A 142 10.69 8.98 -23.15
C ASN A 142 9.46 9.29 -22.26
N ASP A 143 8.51 8.36 -22.18
CA ASP A 143 7.25 8.49 -21.44
C ASP A 143 7.50 8.00 -20.01
N CYS A 144 7.93 8.93 -19.17
CA CYS A 144 7.99 8.70 -17.74
C CYS A 144 6.69 9.16 -17.11
N ASP A 145 6.24 8.41 -16.10
CA ASP A 145 5.10 8.79 -15.31
C ASP A 145 5.42 10.02 -14.47
N GLN A 146 4.36 10.69 -14.04
CA GLN A 146 4.40 11.73 -13.04
C GLN A 146 3.37 11.40 -11.97
N ALA A 147 3.72 11.59 -10.71
CA ALA A 147 2.82 11.44 -9.60
C ALA A 147 2.75 12.73 -8.78
N THR A 148 1.61 12.96 -8.15
CA THR A 148 1.43 14.02 -7.17
C THR A 148 1.03 13.39 -5.85
N VAL A 149 1.75 13.70 -4.79
CA VAL A 149 1.52 13.13 -3.45
C VAL A 149 0.95 14.20 -2.55
N CYS A 150 -0.09 13.89 -1.77
CA CYS A 150 -0.52 14.75 -0.68
C CYS A 150 0.49 14.68 0.48
N VAL A 151 1.06 15.82 0.86
CA VAL A 151 2.10 15.88 1.91
C VAL A 151 1.51 15.55 3.29
N ASP A 152 0.23 15.84 3.55
CA ASP A 152 -0.38 15.58 4.85
C ASP A 152 -0.73 14.09 5.05
N SER A 153 -1.36 13.47 4.05
CA SER A 153 -1.81 12.06 4.14
C SER A 153 -0.80 11.05 3.60
N GLY A 154 0.06 11.46 2.67
CA GLY A 154 0.91 10.59 1.87
C GLY A 154 0.16 9.77 0.82
N TYR A 155 -1.08 10.15 0.51
CA TYR A 155 -1.86 9.55 -0.58
C TYR A 155 -1.29 9.98 -1.94
N LEU A 156 -1.15 9.02 -2.85
CA LEU A 156 -0.52 9.22 -4.16
C LEU A 156 -1.57 9.30 -5.29
N LEU A 157 -1.46 10.36 -6.10
CA LEU A 157 -2.29 10.66 -7.26
C LEU A 157 -1.49 10.39 -8.54
N LEU A 158 -2.05 9.57 -9.43
CA LEU A 158 -1.48 9.22 -10.73
C LEU A 158 -2.48 9.48 -11.84
N ASN A 159 -1.99 9.63 -13.07
CA ASN A 159 -2.82 9.75 -14.28
C ASN A 159 -3.92 10.83 -14.12
N SER A 160 -5.18 10.47 -14.39
CA SER A 160 -6.35 11.36 -14.29
C SER A 160 -6.59 11.90 -12.89
N ASP A 161 -6.12 11.24 -11.83
CA ASP A 161 -6.32 11.70 -10.46
C ASP A 161 -5.48 12.92 -10.10
N GLN A 162 -4.46 13.25 -10.91
CA GLN A 162 -3.63 14.45 -10.69
C GLN A 162 -4.40 15.76 -10.89
N ALA A 163 -5.54 15.74 -11.59
CA ALA A 163 -6.38 16.91 -11.80
C ALA A 163 -7.33 17.21 -10.62
N ARG A 164 -7.30 16.40 -9.56
CA ARG A 164 -8.16 16.61 -8.38
C ARG A 164 -7.64 17.78 -7.55
N ASN A 165 -8.58 18.55 -6.99
CA ASN A 165 -8.28 19.64 -6.06
C ASN A 165 -8.37 19.21 -4.58
N THR A 166 -8.94 18.03 -4.32
CA THR A 166 -9.14 17.49 -2.97
C THR A 166 -8.50 16.12 -2.84
N ASP A 167 -7.91 15.87 -1.67
CA ASP A 167 -7.30 14.59 -1.34
C ASP A 167 -8.39 13.53 -1.16
N PRO A 168 -8.39 12.43 -1.93
CA PRO A 168 -9.35 11.35 -1.75
C PRO A 168 -9.29 10.74 -0.33
N TRP A 169 -8.12 10.73 0.30
CA TRP A 169 -7.92 10.11 1.60
C TRP A 169 -8.37 10.97 2.78
N SER A 170 -7.96 12.23 2.84
CA SER A 170 -8.34 13.13 3.95
C SER A 170 -9.57 13.98 3.65
N GLY A 171 -9.91 14.20 2.37
CA GLY A 171 -10.92 15.18 1.94
C GLY A 171 -10.43 16.63 1.98
N ALA A 172 -9.19 16.87 2.42
CA ALA A 172 -8.63 18.22 2.50
C ALA A 172 -8.30 18.79 1.11
N SER A 173 -8.20 20.12 1.03
CA SER A 173 -7.70 20.78 -0.19
C SER A 173 -6.24 20.40 -0.44
N LEU A 174 -5.91 20.08 -1.69
CA LEU A 174 -4.56 19.79 -2.16
C LEU A 174 -3.73 21.04 -2.47
N GLU A 175 -4.36 22.23 -2.45
CA GLU A 175 -3.68 23.48 -2.74
C GLU A 175 -2.49 23.69 -1.78
N SER A 176 -1.28 23.86 -2.34
CA SER A 176 -0.01 24.07 -1.61
C SER A 176 0.45 22.93 -0.68
N ARG A 177 -0.24 21.79 -0.67
CA ARG A 177 0.10 20.63 0.19
C ARG A 177 0.42 19.37 -0.61
N THR A 178 1.03 19.57 -1.78
CA THR A 178 1.38 18.50 -2.69
C THR A 178 2.87 18.50 -3.02
N GLN A 179 3.39 17.29 -3.20
CA GLN A 179 4.72 17.06 -3.75
C GLN A 179 4.56 16.40 -5.11
N THR A 180 5.01 17.08 -6.17
CA THR A 180 5.07 16.49 -7.51
C THR A 180 6.37 15.75 -7.71
N ILE A 181 6.28 14.53 -8.22
CA ILE A 181 7.40 13.66 -8.52
C ILE A 181 7.34 13.37 -10.01
N SER A 182 8.27 14.00 -10.74
CA SER A 182 8.42 13.82 -12.19
C SER A 182 9.40 12.70 -12.51
N ASP A 183 9.37 12.28 -13.77
CA ASP A 183 10.34 11.37 -14.38
C ASP A 183 10.38 10.00 -13.70
N LEU A 184 9.21 9.50 -13.30
CA LEU A 184 9.04 8.18 -12.72
C LEU A 184 9.12 7.11 -13.81
N LEU A 185 10.07 6.19 -13.64
CA LEU A 185 10.25 5.03 -14.51
C LEU A 185 9.99 3.77 -13.67
N VAL A 186 9.10 2.91 -14.14
CA VAL A 186 8.89 1.58 -13.54
C VAL A 186 10.23 0.86 -13.51
N LEU A 187 10.61 0.31 -12.34
CA LEU A 187 11.85 -0.42 -12.13
C LEU A 187 12.00 -1.52 -13.19
N PRO A 188 12.93 -1.36 -14.15
CA PRO A 188 13.09 -2.32 -15.23
C PRO A 188 14.01 -3.47 -14.78
N ASP A 189 13.98 -4.55 -15.54
CA ASP A 189 15.02 -5.57 -15.43
C ASP A 189 16.39 -4.96 -15.74
N GLY A 190 17.41 -5.47 -15.08
CA GLY A 190 18.78 -4.97 -15.16
C GLY A 190 19.73 -5.93 -15.85
N ILE A 191 20.88 -5.38 -16.24
CA ILE A 191 22.10 -6.13 -16.57
C ILE A 191 23.18 -5.60 -15.63
N ALA A 192 23.90 -6.52 -14.99
CA ALA A 192 25.09 -6.21 -14.21
C ALA A 192 26.32 -6.85 -14.82
N GLU A 193 27.40 -6.07 -14.88
CA GLU A 193 28.67 -6.49 -15.43
C GLU A 193 29.67 -6.77 -14.32
N LYS A 194 30.50 -7.78 -14.51
CA LYS A 194 31.54 -8.14 -13.54
C LYS A 194 32.54 -6.98 -13.39
N THR A 195 32.77 -6.55 -12.15
CA THR A 195 33.80 -5.55 -11.81
C THR A 195 34.81 -6.14 -10.83
N GLN A 196 36.10 -5.83 -11.01
CA GLN A 196 37.17 -6.27 -10.11
C GLN A 196 37.55 -5.21 -9.08
N HIS A 197 37.32 -3.94 -9.40
CA HIS A 197 37.67 -2.81 -8.53
C HIS A 197 36.39 -2.12 -8.07
N ILE A 198 36.31 -1.88 -6.77
CA ILE A 198 35.30 -1.02 -6.13
C ILE A 198 36.10 0.12 -5.49
N THR A 199 35.72 1.36 -5.77
CA THR A 199 36.33 2.50 -5.09
C THR A 199 35.78 2.63 -3.68
N CYS A 200 36.53 3.24 -2.75
CA CYS A 200 36.01 3.47 -1.39
C CYS A 200 34.69 4.28 -1.41
N GLU A 201 34.52 5.19 -2.38
CA GLU A 201 33.26 5.93 -2.56
C GLU A 201 32.10 5.03 -2.98
N GLU A 202 32.33 4.04 -3.84
CA GLU A 202 31.31 3.08 -4.26
C GLU A 202 30.90 2.16 -3.09
N GLU A 203 31.85 1.76 -2.25
CA GLU A 203 31.60 0.96 -1.05
C GLU A 203 30.81 1.75 0.01
N GLU A 204 31.19 3.01 0.26
CA GLU A 204 30.47 3.87 1.19
C GLU A 204 29.04 4.20 0.69
N ARG A 205 28.88 4.40 -0.62
CA ARG A 205 27.57 4.60 -1.26
C ARG A 205 26.69 3.35 -1.11
N GLN A 206 27.26 2.16 -1.28
CA GLN A 206 26.56 0.90 -1.07
C GLN A 206 26.11 0.75 0.39
N ARG A 207 26.96 1.13 1.35
CA ARG A 207 26.63 1.10 2.78
C ARG A 207 25.46 2.03 3.13
N LEU A 208 25.42 3.23 2.56
CA LEU A 208 24.34 4.21 2.80
C LEU A 208 23.06 3.87 2.04
N GLY A 209 23.17 3.24 0.87
CA GLY A 209 22.04 2.80 0.05
C GLY A 209 21.22 3.95 -0.55
N TYR A 210 19.97 3.63 -0.89
CA TYR A 210 19.05 4.52 -1.57
C TYR A 210 18.12 5.26 -0.60
N LEU A 211 17.68 6.46 -1.00
CA LEU A 211 16.53 7.13 -0.42
C LEU A 211 15.28 6.62 -1.13
N ILE A 212 14.56 5.73 -0.48
CA ILE A 212 13.31 5.16 -0.98
C ILE A 212 12.17 5.69 -0.11
N ASN A 213 11.21 6.36 -0.76
CA ASN A 213 10.00 6.81 -0.12
C ASN A 213 8.85 5.86 -0.45
N THR A 214 7.98 5.63 0.54
CA THR A 214 6.79 4.80 0.38
C THR A 214 5.54 5.65 0.47
N TRP A 215 4.66 5.48 -0.51
CA TRP A 215 3.32 6.08 -0.55
C TRP A 215 2.27 5.02 -0.79
N PHE A 216 1.00 5.40 -0.68
CA PHE A 216 -0.09 4.47 -0.89
C PHE A 216 -1.21 5.08 -1.73
N ARG A 217 -2.00 4.20 -2.32
CA ARG A 217 -3.24 4.49 -3.02
C ARG A 217 -4.28 3.43 -2.69
N TYR A 218 -5.55 3.80 -2.77
CA TYR A 218 -6.67 2.86 -2.64
C TYR A 218 -7.64 3.09 -3.80
N ASN A 219 -7.85 2.04 -4.61
CA ASN A 219 -8.69 2.10 -5.80
C ASN A 219 -10.13 1.60 -5.54
N GLY A 220 -10.48 1.30 -4.29
CA GLY A 220 -11.81 0.84 -3.90
C GLY A 220 -12.72 1.96 -3.41
N ASP A 221 -13.81 1.56 -2.76
CA ASP A 221 -14.82 2.47 -2.24
C ASP A 221 -14.47 2.92 -0.81
N PHE A 222 -14.14 4.21 -0.65
CA PHE A 222 -13.73 4.79 0.63
C PHE A 222 -14.82 4.74 1.70
N SER A 223 -16.11 4.67 1.31
CA SER A 223 -17.23 4.60 2.26
C SER A 223 -17.27 3.25 3.00
N LYS A 224 -16.70 2.21 2.41
CA LYS A 224 -16.69 0.83 2.91
C LYS A 224 -15.47 0.49 3.77
N LEU A 225 -14.57 1.45 3.99
CA LEU A 225 -13.40 1.25 4.84
C LEU A 225 -13.85 1.19 6.30
N ASP A 226 -13.43 0.14 6.99
CA ASP A 226 -13.62 0.03 8.43
C ASP A 226 -12.71 1.05 9.15
N GLU A 227 -13.31 1.91 9.98
CA GLU A 227 -12.58 2.88 10.80
C GLU A 227 -12.72 2.55 12.29
N ILE A 228 -11.59 2.61 13.00
CA ILE A 228 -11.50 2.48 14.44
C ILE A 228 -10.94 3.75 15.03
N ARG A 229 -11.47 4.13 16.19
CA ARG A 229 -10.95 5.22 17.01
C ARG A 229 -10.67 4.74 18.41
N LEU A 230 -9.50 5.12 18.93
CA LEU A 230 -9.17 4.94 20.34
C LEU A 230 -9.45 6.23 21.08
N MET A 231 -10.42 6.21 21.99
CA MET A 231 -10.89 7.39 22.72
C MET A 231 -10.34 7.42 24.14
N GLY A 232 -9.73 8.52 24.53
CA GLY A 232 -9.32 8.81 25.91
C GLY A 232 -10.27 9.84 26.52
N GLY A 233 -11.28 9.38 27.25
CA GLY A 233 -12.41 10.25 27.63
C GLY A 233 -13.22 10.61 26.39
N ASP A 234 -13.26 11.91 26.06
CA ASP A 234 -13.94 12.43 24.86
C ASP A 234 -12.96 12.75 23.70
N ASP A 235 -11.65 12.65 23.95
CA ASP A 235 -10.63 12.91 22.94
C ASP A 235 -10.34 11.67 22.08
N VAL A 236 -10.31 11.83 20.75
CA VAL A 236 -9.78 10.82 19.83
C VAL A 236 -8.26 10.82 19.91
N LEU A 237 -7.65 9.75 20.42
CA LEU A 237 -6.20 9.60 20.55
C LEU A 237 -5.57 9.10 19.25
N LEU A 238 -6.08 7.98 18.72
CA LEU A 238 -5.69 7.41 17.43
C LEU A 238 -6.92 7.24 16.55
N ARG A 239 -6.77 7.52 15.26
CA ARG A 239 -7.73 7.13 14.22
C ARG A 239 -7.06 6.12 13.30
N MET A 240 -7.73 5.02 13.01
CA MET A 240 -7.15 3.90 12.30
C MET A 240 -8.10 3.42 11.22
N ARG A 241 -7.58 3.20 10.01
CA ARG A 241 -8.39 2.81 8.86
C ARG A 241 -7.79 1.59 8.20
N TYR A 242 -8.56 0.51 8.12
CA TYR A 242 -8.16 -0.69 7.39
C TYR A 242 -8.32 -0.46 5.90
N ILE A 243 -7.28 -0.74 5.12
CA ILE A 243 -7.23 -0.60 3.68
C ILE A 243 -7.02 -1.98 3.07
N PRO A 244 -8.08 -2.64 2.58
CA PRO A 244 -7.92 -3.91 1.88
C PRO A 244 -7.22 -3.68 0.55
N SER A 245 -6.22 -4.51 0.22
CA SER A 245 -5.48 -4.42 -1.05
C SER A 245 -4.99 -2.99 -1.37
N ALA A 246 -4.37 -2.34 -0.39
CA ALA A 246 -3.69 -1.06 -0.57
C ALA A 246 -2.58 -1.20 -1.61
N GLU A 247 -2.52 -0.25 -2.54
CA GLU A 247 -1.44 -0.19 -3.52
C GLU A 247 -0.31 0.65 -2.96
N LEU A 248 0.78 -0.01 -2.59
CA LEU A 248 2.00 0.59 -2.05
C LEU A 248 2.94 0.96 -3.19
N PHE A 249 3.38 2.22 -3.20
CA PHE A 249 4.35 2.74 -4.15
C PHE A 249 5.68 2.92 -3.45
N TYR A 250 6.71 2.23 -3.93
CA TYR A 250 8.09 2.41 -3.48
C TYR A 250 8.83 3.19 -4.55
N VAL A 251 9.33 4.37 -4.21
CA VAL A 251 10.02 5.25 -5.16
C VAL A 251 11.44 5.50 -4.69
N ASN A 252 12.39 5.03 -5.47
CA ASN A 252 13.81 5.32 -5.29
C ASN A 252 14.11 6.70 -5.89
N MET A 253 14.30 7.66 -4.99
CA MET A 253 14.50 9.06 -5.32
C MET A 253 15.93 9.32 -5.78
N LYS A 254 16.90 8.80 -5.03
CA LYS A 254 18.34 9.03 -5.25
C LYS A 254 19.19 8.16 -4.34
N TRP A 255 20.51 8.19 -4.53
CA TRP A 255 21.47 7.74 -3.53
C TRP A 255 21.45 8.63 -2.29
N ARG A 256 21.48 8.06 -1.08
CA ARG A 256 21.56 8.86 0.17
C ARG A 256 22.84 9.69 0.25
N ALA A 257 23.94 9.16 -0.30
CA ALA A 257 25.24 9.82 -0.32
C ALA A 257 25.31 11.03 -1.26
N ASN A 258 24.40 11.14 -2.24
CA ASN A 258 24.45 12.17 -3.27
C ASN A 258 23.41 13.28 -3.03
N ASN A 259 23.81 14.50 -3.38
CA ASN A 259 22.89 15.64 -3.43
C ASN A 259 22.07 15.67 -4.72
N ASP A 260 22.58 15.11 -5.82
CA ASP A 260 21.88 15.06 -7.09
C ASP A 260 20.61 14.18 -7.00
N ASP A 261 19.51 14.69 -7.52
CA ASP A 261 18.23 13.99 -7.57
C ASP A 261 18.15 13.05 -8.79
N GLY A 262 17.54 11.88 -8.60
CA GLY A 262 17.38 10.87 -9.63
C GLY A 262 18.68 10.24 -10.17
N PHE A 263 18.51 9.41 -11.20
CA PHE A 263 19.55 8.61 -11.84
C PHE A 263 19.67 8.96 -13.32
N VAL A 264 20.89 9.10 -13.83
CA VAL A 264 21.09 9.41 -15.25
C VAL A 264 21.02 8.14 -16.09
N LEU A 265 19.99 8.05 -16.92
CA LEU A 265 19.73 6.98 -17.87
C LEU A 265 20.04 7.43 -19.30
N ASN A 266 20.81 6.64 -20.04
CA ASN A 266 20.85 6.75 -21.48
C ASN A 266 19.61 6.06 -22.08
N LYS A 267 18.71 6.84 -22.70
CA LYS A 267 17.42 6.37 -23.22
C LYS A 267 17.53 5.45 -24.45
N VAL A 268 18.68 5.43 -25.12
CA VAL A 268 18.90 4.61 -26.32
C VAL A 268 19.52 3.27 -25.94
N SER A 269 20.58 3.31 -25.13
CA SER A 269 21.33 2.10 -24.77
C SER A 269 20.87 1.46 -23.46
N GLY A 270 20.16 2.19 -22.61
CA GLY A 270 19.77 1.75 -21.27
C GLY A 270 20.87 1.88 -20.22
N HIS A 271 22.07 2.35 -20.57
CA HIS A 271 23.17 2.46 -19.63
C HIS A 271 22.92 3.53 -18.57
N TRP A 272 23.21 3.17 -17.32
CA TRP A 272 23.34 4.12 -16.23
C TRP A 272 24.63 4.93 -16.38
N LYS A 273 24.56 6.23 -16.11
CA LYS A 273 25.70 7.15 -16.12
C LYS A 273 25.72 7.95 -14.83
N SER A 274 26.88 8.48 -14.48
CA SER A 274 26.99 9.40 -13.35
C SER A 274 26.52 10.80 -13.73
N HIS A 275 26.03 11.56 -12.75
CA HIS A 275 25.70 12.99 -12.91
C HIS A 275 26.91 13.80 -13.41
N GLY A 276 28.11 13.49 -12.90
CA GLY A 276 29.34 14.11 -13.38
C GLY A 276 29.64 13.84 -14.87
N PHE A 277 29.35 12.64 -15.38
CA PHE A 277 29.47 12.36 -16.82
C PHE A 277 28.49 13.20 -17.64
N ARG A 278 27.22 13.28 -17.20
CA ARG A 278 26.20 14.13 -17.86
C ARG A 278 26.63 15.59 -17.91
N GLN A 279 27.14 16.14 -16.82
CA GLN A 279 27.61 17.53 -16.76
C GLN A 279 28.78 17.80 -17.70
N ARG A 280 29.78 16.90 -17.76
CA ARG A 280 30.92 17.04 -18.69
C ARG A 280 30.48 16.93 -20.15
N LEU A 281 29.51 16.07 -20.44
CA LEU A 281 28.92 15.94 -21.78
C LEU A 281 28.20 17.21 -22.19
N MET A 282 27.36 17.79 -21.32
CA MET A 282 26.69 19.07 -21.55
C MET A 282 27.67 20.24 -21.74
N ALA A 283 28.79 20.22 -21.03
CA ALA A 283 29.86 21.22 -21.16
C ALA A 283 30.78 21.01 -22.38
N GLY A 284 30.51 20.01 -23.24
CA GLY A 284 31.34 19.71 -24.42
C GLY A 284 32.76 19.21 -24.08
N LYS A 285 32.99 18.76 -22.85
CA LYS A 285 34.30 18.27 -22.37
C LYS A 285 34.52 16.78 -22.70
N GLU A 286 33.46 16.06 -23.04
CA GLU A 286 33.52 14.66 -23.48
C GLU A 286 33.61 14.59 -25.02
N LYS A 287 34.83 14.69 -25.57
CA LYS A 287 35.07 14.72 -27.03
C LYS A 287 35.15 13.33 -27.69
N ASN A 288 35.28 12.27 -26.89
CA ASN A 288 35.50 10.90 -27.37
C ASN A 288 34.23 10.05 -27.44
N THR A 289 33.04 10.65 -27.26
CA THR A 289 31.76 9.93 -27.31
C THR A 289 30.88 10.45 -28.44
N LYS A 290 30.17 9.52 -29.11
CA LYS A 290 29.11 9.86 -30.08
C LYS A 290 27.77 10.18 -29.40
N MET A 291 27.69 10.02 -28.08
CA MET A 291 26.48 10.29 -27.30
C MET A 291 26.17 11.79 -27.27
N LYS A 292 24.90 12.13 -27.45
CA LYS A 292 24.39 13.50 -27.28
C LYS A 292 23.85 13.68 -25.87
N ALA A 293 23.82 14.92 -25.39
CA ALA A 293 23.24 15.24 -24.09
C ALA A 293 21.73 14.88 -24.02
N ASP A 294 21.03 14.99 -25.14
CA ASP A 294 19.60 14.65 -25.27
C ASP A 294 19.31 13.14 -25.16
N ASP A 295 20.34 12.31 -25.35
CA ASP A 295 20.25 10.86 -25.12
C ASP A 295 20.18 10.53 -23.62
N LEU A 296 20.53 11.48 -22.74
CA LEU A 296 20.55 11.31 -21.29
C LEU A 296 19.33 11.96 -20.61
N LYS A 297 18.59 11.18 -19.84
CA LYS A 297 17.47 11.64 -19.01
C LYS A 297 17.75 11.32 -17.54
N VAL A 298 17.35 12.22 -16.65
CA VAL A 298 17.37 11.95 -15.21
C VAL A 298 16.02 11.35 -14.84
N VAL A 299 16.02 10.17 -14.24
CA VAL A 299 14.79 9.43 -13.89
C VAL A 299 14.82 9.01 -12.43
N LYS A 300 13.65 8.86 -11.82
CA LYS A 300 13.45 8.20 -10.53
C LYS A 300 12.84 6.83 -10.80
N LEU A 301 13.22 5.82 -10.02
CA LEU A 301 12.68 4.48 -10.22
C LEU A 301 11.55 4.23 -9.24
N TYR A 302 10.49 3.56 -9.70
CA TYR A 302 9.44 3.11 -8.79
C TYR A 302 9.01 1.68 -9.04
N THR A 303 8.46 1.07 -8.01
CA THR A 303 7.76 -0.20 -8.13
C THR A 303 6.52 -0.17 -7.25
N THR A 304 5.57 -1.03 -7.56
CA THR A 304 4.32 -1.15 -6.82
C THR A 304 4.19 -2.52 -6.20
N ASP A 305 3.53 -2.53 -5.05
CA ASP A 305 3.06 -3.73 -4.41
C ASP A 305 1.61 -3.58 -3.95
N THR A 306 0.89 -4.68 -3.77
CA THR A 306 -0.48 -4.68 -3.23
C THR A 306 -0.51 -5.49 -1.96
N ALA A 307 -0.90 -4.86 -0.85
CA ALA A 307 -0.95 -5.47 0.47
C ALA A 307 -2.15 -4.96 1.28
N ASP A 308 -2.64 -5.79 2.19
CA ASP A 308 -3.56 -5.30 3.22
C ASP A 308 -2.79 -4.37 4.16
N ALA A 309 -3.37 -3.20 4.44
CA ALA A 309 -2.72 -2.17 5.21
C ALA A 309 -3.64 -1.57 6.27
N LEU A 310 -3.03 -0.95 7.26
CA LEU A 310 -3.67 -0.21 8.31
C LEU A 310 -3.01 1.17 8.40
N TYR A 311 -3.81 2.20 8.11
CA TYR A 311 -3.41 3.59 8.22
C TYR A 311 -3.71 4.08 9.63
N ILE A 312 -2.68 4.46 10.38
CA ILE A 312 -2.77 4.88 11.79
C ILE A 312 -2.42 6.37 11.87
N GLU A 313 -3.35 7.15 12.41
CA GLU A 313 -3.24 8.60 12.58
C GLU A 313 -3.15 8.91 14.07
N PRO A 314 -1.94 9.23 14.59
CA PRO A 314 -1.82 9.83 15.91
C PRO A 314 -2.32 11.29 15.90
N LEU A 315 -3.33 11.59 16.71
CA LEU A 315 -3.95 12.92 16.76
C LEU A 315 -3.11 13.88 17.61
N LYS A 316 -3.27 15.19 17.35
CA LYS A 316 -2.52 16.26 18.02
C LYS A 316 -2.61 16.24 19.55
N VAL A 317 -3.71 15.71 20.09
CA VAL A 317 -3.92 15.58 21.55
C VAL A 317 -2.87 14.69 22.24
N LEU A 318 -2.17 13.85 21.49
CA LEU A 318 -1.07 13.03 22.01
C LEU A 318 0.25 13.78 22.16
N GLU A 319 0.36 14.99 21.59
CA GLU A 319 1.55 15.86 21.69
C GLU A 319 2.87 15.19 21.25
N LEU A 320 2.78 14.19 20.36
CA LEU A 320 3.95 13.50 19.82
C LEU A 320 4.58 14.28 18.67
N ASP A 321 5.86 14.58 18.82
CA ASP A 321 6.74 15.06 17.77
C ASP A 321 7.20 13.91 16.85
N TYR A 322 8.08 14.21 15.89
CA TYR A 322 8.64 13.23 14.98
C TYR A 322 9.27 12.02 15.72
N ALA A 323 10.11 12.27 16.73
CA ALA A 323 10.80 11.22 17.46
C ALA A 323 9.83 10.33 18.25
N GLY A 324 8.82 10.93 18.88
CA GLY A 324 7.74 10.22 19.54
C GLY A 324 6.93 9.35 18.59
N ARG A 325 6.60 9.84 17.38
CA ARG A 325 5.87 9.07 16.36
C ARG A 325 6.68 7.90 15.79
N VAL A 326 7.97 8.11 15.52
CA VAL A 326 8.88 7.04 15.08
C VAL A 326 9.09 6.00 16.19
N THR A 327 9.18 6.43 17.44
CA THR A 327 9.25 5.49 18.58
C THR A 327 7.95 4.69 18.70
N LEU A 328 6.79 5.34 18.60
CA LEU A 328 5.48 4.68 18.64
C LEU A 328 5.33 3.67 17.50
N GLN A 329 5.80 4.01 16.31
CA GLN A 329 5.84 3.12 15.14
C GLN A 329 6.53 1.80 15.47
N HIS A 330 7.76 1.84 15.99
CA HIS A 330 8.52 0.62 16.29
C HIS A 330 7.92 -0.15 17.47
N ALA A 331 7.39 0.56 18.48
CA ALA A 331 6.70 -0.10 19.59
C ALA A 331 5.44 -0.85 19.15
N LEU A 332 4.61 -0.24 18.29
CA LEU A 332 3.43 -0.89 17.74
C LEU A 332 3.78 -2.05 16.82
N LYS A 333 4.80 -1.90 15.95
CA LYS A 333 5.26 -2.98 15.07
C LYS A 333 5.67 -4.21 15.88
N THR A 334 6.57 -4.04 16.84
CA THR A 334 7.07 -5.15 17.67
C THR A 334 5.96 -5.76 18.53
N ALA A 335 5.00 -4.96 19.00
CA ALA A 335 3.85 -5.48 19.71
C ALA A 335 2.94 -6.34 18.81
N VAL A 336 2.64 -5.89 17.60
CA VAL A 336 1.84 -6.66 16.63
C VAL A 336 2.56 -7.96 16.27
N GLU A 337 3.87 -7.92 16.02
CA GLU A 337 4.70 -9.11 15.77
C GLU A 337 4.54 -10.16 16.88
N ARG A 338 4.64 -9.75 18.14
CA ARG A 338 4.52 -10.66 19.29
C ARG A 338 3.11 -11.19 19.50
N VAL A 339 2.09 -10.31 19.35
CA VAL A 339 0.69 -10.67 19.60
C VAL A 339 0.13 -11.61 18.54
N PHE A 340 0.50 -11.41 17.27
CA PHE A 340 0.04 -12.21 16.14
C PHE A 340 1.05 -13.27 15.69
N GLN A 341 2.22 -13.36 16.34
CA GLN A 341 3.27 -14.34 16.06
C GLN A 341 3.74 -14.30 14.60
N VAL A 342 3.91 -13.09 14.07
CA VAL A 342 4.42 -12.87 12.70
C VAL A 342 5.90 -12.53 12.71
N GLU A 343 6.62 -12.98 11.69
CA GLU A 343 8.04 -12.69 11.52
C GLU A 343 8.25 -11.20 11.16
N SER A 344 9.38 -10.63 11.57
CA SER A 344 9.65 -9.19 11.34
C SER A 344 9.70 -8.81 9.85
N SER A 345 9.97 -9.77 8.95
CA SER A 345 9.96 -9.57 7.50
C SER A 345 8.56 -9.61 6.88
N GLU A 346 7.59 -10.16 7.60
CA GLU A 346 6.20 -10.34 7.14
C GLU A 346 5.33 -9.11 7.44
N LEU A 347 5.80 -8.22 8.33
CA LEU A 347 5.12 -7.00 8.70
C LEU A 347 5.99 -5.76 8.43
N GLY A 348 5.48 -4.89 7.56
CA GLY A 348 6.06 -3.59 7.25
C GLY A 348 5.37 -2.49 8.04
N ILE A 349 6.14 -1.46 8.41
CA ILE A 349 5.58 -0.19 8.89
C ILE A 349 6.47 0.95 8.40
N THR A 350 5.86 2.04 7.97
CA THR A 350 6.57 3.23 7.50
C THR A 350 5.88 4.50 7.99
N PRO A 351 6.65 5.56 8.30
CA PRO A 351 6.05 6.88 8.46
C PRO A 351 5.50 7.35 7.11
N ILE A 352 4.37 8.06 7.13
CA ILE A 352 3.69 8.56 5.93
C ILE A 352 3.06 9.93 6.17
N GLY A 353 2.98 10.73 5.11
CA GLY A 353 2.43 12.08 5.19
C GLY A 353 3.44 13.07 5.76
N ASN A 354 2.98 13.91 6.70
CA ASN A 354 3.71 15.09 7.12
C ASN A 354 5.09 14.74 7.71
N PRO A 355 6.21 15.28 7.17
CA PRO A 355 7.55 14.93 7.64
C PRO A 355 7.83 15.23 9.12
N ASP A 356 7.24 16.29 9.67
CA ASP A 356 7.46 16.71 11.07
C ASP A 356 6.55 15.95 12.05
N SER A 357 5.41 15.46 11.55
CA SER A 357 4.38 14.80 12.35
C SER A 357 3.73 13.66 11.54
N PRO A 358 4.48 12.59 11.24
CA PRO A 358 4.02 11.55 10.31
C PRO A 358 2.87 10.74 10.89
N ASN A 359 1.96 10.33 10.01
CA ASN A 359 1.08 9.19 10.26
C ASN A 359 1.87 7.90 10.04
N LEU A 360 1.28 6.76 10.36
CA LEU A 360 1.94 5.46 10.20
C LEU A 360 1.13 4.60 9.24
N LEU A 361 1.81 3.95 8.29
CA LEU A 361 1.21 2.94 7.44
C LEU A 361 1.84 1.59 7.78
N MET A 362 1.06 0.74 8.44
CA MET A 362 1.42 -0.65 8.70
C MET A 362 0.82 -1.54 7.61
N PHE A 363 1.55 -2.54 7.12
CA PHE A 363 1.09 -3.37 6.01
C PHE A 363 1.72 -4.75 6.03
N GLU A 364 1.01 -5.72 5.47
CA GLU A 364 1.48 -7.10 5.36
C GLU A 364 2.48 -7.19 4.20
N SER A 365 3.72 -7.56 4.51
CA SER A 365 4.83 -7.67 3.54
C SER A 365 4.97 -9.08 2.96
N SER A 366 4.18 -10.04 3.44
CA SER A 366 4.16 -11.42 2.93
C SER A 366 3.45 -11.54 1.58
N GLU A 367 3.84 -12.57 0.81
CA GLU A 367 3.09 -12.97 -0.38
C GLU A 367 1.77 -13.63 0.04
N GLY A 368 0.69 -12.85 0.02
CA GLY A 368 -0.62 -13.26 0.51
C GLY A 368 -1.01 -12.53 1.80
N SER A 369 -2.30 -12.47 2.09
CA SER A 369 -2.81 -11.83 3.30
C SER A 369 -2.55 -12.73 4.51
N LEU A 370 -1.90 -12.19 5.53
CA LEU A 370 -1.77 -12.79 6.87
C LEU A 370 -3.08 -12.67 7.65
N GLY A 371 -3.94 -11.74 7.25
CA GLY A 371 -5.19 -11.42 7.94
C GLY A 371 -4.98 -10.64 9.24
N VAL A 372 -3.76 -10.21 9.55
CA VAL A 372 -3.41 -9.45 10.76
C VAL A 372 -4.05 -8.07 10.71
N MET A 373 -3.95 -7.36 9.58
CA MET A 373 -4.54 -6.01 9.46
C MET A 373 -6.06 -6.06 9.61
N ALA A 374 -6.70 -7.07 9.02
CA ALA A 374 -8.12 -7.30 9.16
C ALA A 374 -8.51 -7.68 10.60
N SER A 375 -7.76 -8.57 11.24
CA SER A 375 -7.97 -8.97 12.65
C SER A 375 -7.83 -7.78 13.60
N MET A 376 -6.84 -6.92 13.39
CA MET A 376 -6.66 -5.68 14.17
C MET A 376 -7.91 -4.81 14.17
N VAL A 377 -8.72 -4.86 13.10
CA VAL A 377 -9.93 -4.06 12.99
C VAL A 377 -11.21 -4.81 13.36
N ARG A 378 -11.25 -6.12 13.16
CA ARG A 378 -12.46 -6.93 13.38
C ARG A 378 -12.56 -7.50 14.78
N GLU A 379 -11.43 -7.81 15.40
CA GLU A 379 -11.40 -8.35 16.75
C GLU A 379 -11.52 -7.25 17.79
N LYS A 380 -12.54 -7.39 18.65
CA LYS A 380 -12.89 -6.40 19.68
C LYS A 380 -11.71 -5.99 20.57
N ASP A 381 -10.88 -6.96 20.95
CA ASP A 381 -9.82 -6.76 21.95
C ASP A 381 -8.40 -6.77 21.33
N ALA A 382 -8.27 -6.85 20.01
CA ALA A 382 -6.95 -6.92 19.36
C ALA A 382 -6.08 -5.69 19.69
N TRP A 383 -6.66 -4.50 19.62
CA TRP A 383 -5.94 -3.26 19.97
C TRP A 383 -5.49 -3.23 21.42
N GLN A 384 -6.34 -3.66 22.35
CA GLN A 384 -5.98 -3.71 23.77
C GLN A 384 -4.78 -4.63 23.98
N ARG A 385 -4.79 -5.83 23.38
CA ARG A 385 -3.67 -6.79 23.43
C ARG A 385 -2.38 -6.19 22.87
N VAL A 386 -2.46 -5.48 21.75
CA VAL A 386 -1.30 -4.83 21.12
C VAL A 386 -0.76 -3.68 21.97
N ILE A 387 -1.61 -2.83 22.53
CA ILE A 387 -1.14 -1.73 23.39
C ILE A 387 -0.54 -2.26 24.70
N ASP A 388 -1.14 -3.27 25.31
CA ASP A 388 -0.58 -3.92 26.50
C ASP A 388 0.75 -4.62 26.20
N GLU A 389 0.90 -5.21 25.02
CA GLU A 389 2.19 -5.78 24.60
C GLU A 389 3.22 -4.67 24.30
N ALA A 390 2.82 -3.56 23.67
CA ALA A 390 3.71 -2.42 23.44
C ALA A 390 4.25 -1.84 24.76
N TRP A 391 3.43 -1.80 25.81
CA TRP A 391 3.85 -1.43 27.16
C TRP A 391 4.94 -2.37 27.71
N LYS A 392 4.74 -3.69 27.57
CA LYS A 392 5.71 -4.71 28.00
C LYS A 392 6.99 -4.67 27.18
N VAL A 393 6.89 -4.49 25.86
CA VAL A 393 8.03 -4.31 24.96
C VAL A 393 8.88 -3.12 25.42
N CYS A 394 8.25 -2.03 25.83
CA CYS A 394 8.95 -0.86 26.36
C CYS A 394 9.48 -1.05 27.78
N ARG A 395 9.18 -2.16 28.46
CA ARG A 395 9.73 -2.52 29.78
C ARG A 395 9.59 -1.41 30.81
N PHE A 396 8.44 -0.72 30.83
CA PHE A 396 8.21 0.39 31.78
C PHE A 396 8.04 -0.07 33.23
N ASP A 397 7.63 -1.31 33.43
CA ASP A 397 7.47 -1.91 34.77
C ASP A 397 8.82 -2.32 35.39
N GLU A 398 9.89 -2.34 34.60
CA GLU A 398 11.24 -2.66 35.07
C GLU A 398 11.98 -1.40 35.52
N THR A 399 11.93 -1.11 36.83
CA THR A 399 12.51 0.10 37.42
C THR A 399 14.03 0.25 37.23
N GLU A 400 14.75 -0.87 37.11
CA GLU A 400 16.21 -0.88 36.90
C GLU A 400 16.60 -0.64 35.43
N TYR A 401 15.66 -0.76 34.50
CA TYR A 401 15.93 -0.52 33.09
C TYR A 401 15.86 0.98 32.82
N LEU A 402 17.00 1.60 32.48
CA LEU A 402 17.14 3.04 32.27
C LEU A 402 17.50 3.42 30.83
N ASP A 403 17.81 2.44 29.98
CA ASP A 403 18.16 2.69 28.59
C ASP A 403 16.96 3.21 27.80
N LYS A 404 17.25 4.01 26.76
CA LYS A 404 16.24 4.56 25.84
C LYS A 404 15.60 3.50 24.95
N ALA A 405 16.42 2.55 24.50
CA ALA A 405 16.03 1.39 23.72
C ALA A 405 17.21 0.40 23.62
N SER A 406 16.90 -0.85 23.29
CA SER A 406 17.83 -1.95 23.09
C SER A 406 17.33 -2.90 22.00
N TYR A 407 18.20 -3.81 21.54
CA TYR A 407 17.81 -4.88 20.61
C TYR A 407 16.84 -5.92 21.21
N LYS A 408 16.56 -5.84 22.51
CA LYS A 408 15.57 -6.69 23.19
C LYS A 408 14.18 -6.04 23.25
N ASP A 409 14.07 -4.75 22.91
CA ASP A 409 12.82 -3.99 22.90
C ASP A 409 12.46 -3.46 21.50
N LEU A 410 13.00 -2.32 21.08
CA LEU A 410 12.58 -1.51 19.94
C LEU A 410 13.62 -1.45 18.82
N LEU A 411 14.88 -1.81 19.09
CA LEU A 411 15.95 -1.77 18.09
C LEU A 411 16.00 -3.08 17.29
N SER A 412 16.16 -2.96 15.98
CA SER A 412 16.36 -4.08 15.06
C SER A 412 17.40 -3.72 14.00
N TYR A 413 17.83 -4.72 13.23
CA TYR A 413 18.69 -4.47 12.07
C TYR A 413 17.95 -3.73 10.95
N TYR A 414 16.62 -3.81 10.91
CA TYR A 414 15.79 -3.20 9.87
C TYR A 414 15.51 -1.70 10.11
N ASN A 415 15.65 -1.21 11.34
CA ASN A 415 15.39 0.20 11.70
C ASN A 415 16.64 0.99 12.12
N GLN A 416 17.83 0.54 11.73
CA GLN A 416 19.09 1.23 12.03
C GLN A 416 19.11 2.74 11.73
N PRO A 417 18.51 3.24 10.64
CA PRO A 417 18.46 4.68 10.38
C PRO A 417 17.73 5.49 11.46
N ASP A 418 16.80 4.86 12.18
CA ASP A 418 15.95 5.51 13.19
C ASP A 418 16.54 5.38 14.61
N HIS A 419 17.57 4.56 14.83
CA HIS A 419 18.19 4.35 16.15
C HIS A 419 18.52 5.66 16.89
N PRO A 420 19.00 6.74 16.25
CA PRO A 420 19.29 7.99 16.95
C PRO A 420 18.07 8.71 17.55
N VAL A 421 16.86 8.45 17.03
CA VAL A 421 15.63 9.13 17.46
C VAL A 421 14.71 8.26 18.31
N ILE A 422 14.92 6.94 18.34
CA ILE A 422 14.12 6.01 19.14
C ILE A 422 14.41 6.22 20.63
N ASP A 423 13.37 6.56 21.39
CA ASP A 423 13.45 6.75 22.84
C ASP A 423 12.11 6.39 23.48
N ARG A 424 12.06 5.23 24.15
CA ARG A 424 10.84 4.69 24.73
C ARG A 424 10.14 5.66 25.68
N PHE A 425 10.89 6.52 26.39
CA PHE A 425 10.29 7.44 27.35
C PHE A 425 9.39 8.48 26.67
N LEU A 426 9.61 8.80 25.39
CA LEU A 426 8.80 9.76 24.62
C LEU A 426 7.35 9.30 24.44
N ILE A 427 7.09 7.99 24.48
CA ILE A 427 5.76 7.43 24.23
C ILE A 427 5.08 6.89 25.50
N LYS A 428 5.71 7.02 26.68
CA LYS A 428 5.19 6.44 27.92
C LYS A 428 3.78 6.96 28.25
N GLN A 429 3.62 8.29 28.31
CA GLN A 429 2.33 8.91 28.60
C GLN A 429 1.28 8.57 27.53
N THR A 430 1.69 8.50 26.26
CA THR A 430 0.83 8.06 25.17
C THR A 430 0.32 6.65 25.40
N LEU A 431 1.21 5.68 25.70
CA LEU A 431 0.80 4.31 25.97
C LEU A 431 -0.07 4.19 27.22
N GLU A 432 0.20 4.95 28.30
CA GLU A 432 -0.69 5.00 29.48
C GLU A 432 -2.13 5.39 29.09
N ARG A 433 -2.28 6.44 28.29
CA ARG A 433 -3.60 6.88 27.80
C ARG A 433 -4.24 5.83 26.90
N LEU A 434 -3.48 5.24 25.98
CA LEU A 434 -3.97 4.21 25.06
C LEU A 434 -4.40 2.92 25.77
N ARG A 435 -3.74 2.53 26.87
CA ARG A 435 -4.14 1.35 27.67
C ARG A 435 -5.51 1.51 28.33
N THR A 436 -5.90 2.75 28.63
CA THR A 436 -7.22 3.07 29.20
C THR A 436 -8.25 3.50 28.16
N ALA A 437 -7.87 3.50 26.87
CA ALA A 437 -8.72 4.02 25.81
C ALA A 437 -9.87 3.06 25.50
N ARG A 438 -11.07 3.61 25.23
CA ARG A 438 -12.18 2.82 24.68
C ARG A 438 -12.06 2.73 23.17
N VAL A 439 -12.34 1.55 22.62
CA VAL A 439 -12.36 1.31 21.17
C VAL A 439 -13.76 1.66 20.66
N GLU A 440 -13.85 2.61 19.74
CA GLU A 440 -15.08 2.91 18.99
C GLU A 440 -14.92 2.49 17.54
N VAL A 441 -15.94 1.80 17.00
CA VAL A 441 -16.01 1.38 15.59
C VAL A 441 -17.04 2.25 14.88
N GLY A 442 -16.65 2.90 13.78
CA GLY A 442 -17.53 3.79 13.03
C GLY A 442 -17.24 3.78 11.52
N SER A 443 -18.11 4.40 10.72
CA SER A 443 -17.81 4.73 9.33
C SER A 443 -17.23 6.16 9.23
N ARG A 444 -16.41 6.41 8.20
CA ARG A 444 -15.75 7.71 7.97
C ARG A 444 -16.73 8.89 7.96
N GLU A 445 -17.95 8.68 7.45
CA GLU A 445 -18.99 9.70 7.32
C GLU A 445 -19.83 9.90 8.58
N SER A 446 -19.73 9.01 9.58
CA SER A 446 -20.62 9.02 10.74
C SER A 446 -20.16 9.87 11.91
N GLY A 447 -19.00 10.52 11.82
CA GLY A 447 -18.47 11.25 12.99
C GLY A 447 -18.23 10.29 14.16
N THR A 448 -18.03 10.79 15.38
CA THR A 448 -17.98 9.98 16.62
C THR A 448 -19.30 9.28 16.88
N TYR A 449 -19.32 8.27 17.75
CA TYR A 449 -20.56 7.58 18.11
C TYR A 449 -21.64 8.57 18.59
N ASP A 450 -21.23 9.58 19.36
CA ASP A 450 -22.11 10.63 19.87
C ASP A 450 -22.56 11.58 18.74
N GLU A 451 -21.69 11.93 17.79
CA GLU A 451 -22.07 12.71 16.60
C GLU A 451 -23.04 11.96 15.68
N GLN A 452 -22.84 10.65 15.48
CA GLN A 452 -23.75 9.80 14.71
C GLN A 452 -25.14 9.79 15.35
N TYR A 453 -25.21 9.64 16.67
CA TYR A 453 -26.46 9.70 17.41
C TYR A 453 -27.15 11.06 17.25
N GLN A 454 -26.41 12.17 17.37
CA GLN A 454 -26.98 13.50 17.12
C GLN A 454 -27.48 13.67 15.68
N ARG A 455 -26.76 13.16 14.68
CA ARG A 455 -27.22 13.17 13.28
C ARG A 455 -28.52 12.39 13.12
N LEU A 456 -28.58 11.16 13.63
CA LEU A 456 -29.80 10.34 13.57
C LEU A 456 -30.98 11.03 14.27
N LEU A 457 -30.73 11.73 15.38
CA LEU A 457 -31.73 12.55 16.06
C LEU A 457 -32.23 13.75 15.24
N THR A 458 -31.46 14.22 14.25
CA THR A 458 -31.93 15.27 13.32
C THR A 458 -32.68 14.72 12.11
N GLU A 459 -32.47 13.45 11.77
CA GLU A 459 -32.96 12.84 10.52
C GLU A 459 -34.17 11.91 10.71
N TYR A 460 -34.42 11.39 11.92
CA TYR A 460 -35.57 10.51 12.21
C TYR A 460 -36.90 11.26 12.16
N ASP A 461 -38.03 10.54 12.10
CA ASP A 461 -39.35 11.17 12.14
C ASP A 461 -39.65 11.67 13.56
N THR A 462 -39.51 12.98 13.76
CA THR A 462 -39.77 13.65 15.05
C THR A 462 -41.20 13.46 15.58
N SER A 463 -42.16 13.05 14.74
CA SER A 463 -43.53 12.74 15.16
C SER A 463 -43.67 11.33 15.77
N SER A 464 -42.66 10.46 15.60
CA SER A 464 -42.62 9.08 16.07
C SER A 464 -41.88 8.95 17.41
N SER A 465 -42.64 8.75 18.49
CA SER A 465 -42.03 8.46 19.80
C SER A 465 -41.33 7.10 19.87
N THR A 466 -41.71 6.15 19.00
CA THR A 466 -41.16 4.80 18.95
C THR A 466 -39.74 4.79 18.37
N GLU A 467 -39.49 5.55 17.32
CA GLU A 467 -38.16 5.71 16.71
C GLU A 467 -37.15 6.31 17.68
N LYS A 468 -37.54 7.38 18.39
CA LYS A 468 -36.68 7.99 19.40
C LYS A 468 -36.33 7.00 20.51
N LYS A 469 -37.32 6.29 21.03
CA LYS A 469 -37.12 5.27 22.07
C LYS A 469 -36.15 4.18 21.63
N PHE A 470 -36.22 3.77 20.36
CA PHE A 470 -35.29 2.80 19.78
C PHE A 470 -33.85 3.33 19.74
N LEU A 471 -33.64 4.56 19.25
CA LEU A 471 -32.31 5.18 19.19
C LEU A 471 -31.71 5.42 20.59
N ASP A 472 -32.49 6.00 21.50
CA ASP A 472 -32.06 6.29 22.88
C ASP A 472 -31.62 5.00 23.57
N TYR A 473 -32.38 3.92 23.41
CA TYR A 473 -32.04 2.60 23.95
C TYR A 473 -30.72 2.04 23.41
N LEU A 474 -30.47 2.16 22.11
CA LEU A 474 -29.20 1.69 21.52
C LEU A 474 -28.02 2.52 22.03
N TYR A 475 -28.20 3.84 22.10
CA TYR A 475 -27.20 4.79 22.56
C TYR A 475 -26.81 4.58 24.03
N GLU A 476 -27.79 4.50 24.92
CA GLU A 476 -27.59 4.29 26.37
C GLU A 476 -26.82 3.00 26.68
N ARG A 477 -26.92 2.00 25.79
CA ARG A 477 -26.31 0.67 25.97
C ARG A 477 -25.04 0.47 25.15
N GLY A 478 -24.62 1.49 24.40
CA GLY A 478 -23.42 1.45 23.56
C GLY A 478 -23.51 0.43 22.43
N LEU A 479 -24.72 0.21 21.88
CA LEU A 479 -24.96 -0.71 20.78
C LEU A 479 -24.76 -0.02 19.44
N ARG A 480 -24.43 -0.76 18.38
CA ARG A 480 -24.29 -0.21 17.03
C ARG A 480 -25.56 0.56 16.64
N LEU A 481 -25.39 1.83 16.26
CA LEU A 481 -26.45 2.68 15.75
C LEU A 481 -26.70 2.42 14.25
N PRO A 482 -27.90 2.71 13.74
CA PRO A 482 -28.18 2.68 12.30
C PRO A 482 -27.22 3.57 11.50
N ASP A 483 -26.90 3.17 10.27
CA ASP A 483 -26.03 3.95 9.39
C ASP A 483 -26.78 5.21 8.87
N GLU A 484 -28.06 5.06 8.51
CA GLU A 484 -28.93 6.13 8.01
C GLU A 484 -30.35 6.03 8.62
N ALA A 485 -31.04 7.17 8.71
CA ALA A 485 -32.47 7.25 9.02
C ALA A 485 -33.29 7.56 7.76
N GLN A 486 -34.52 7.06 7.68
CA GLN A 486 -35.51 7.44 6.67
C GLN A 486 -35.06 7.21 5.20
N LYS A 487 -34.17 6.23 4.98
CA LYS A 487 -33.60 5.91 3.66
C LYS A 487 -34.60 5.15 2.79
N ARG A 488 -34.98 5.72 1.64
CA ARG A 488 -35.89 5.06 0.69
C ARG A 488 -35.23 3.88 -0.02
N ILE A 489 -35.99 2.81 -0.21
CA ILE A 489 -35.54 1.62 -0.96
C ILE A 489 -35.75 1.86 -2.46
N GLY A 490 -34.67 1.81 -3.24
CA GLY A 490 -34.74 1.97 -4.70
C GLY A 490 -35.64 0.90 -5.33
N GLY A 491 -36.68 1.33 -6.07
CA GLY A 491 -37.62 0.43 -6.76
C GLY A 491 -38.83 0.00 -5.94
N LEU A 492 -38.91 0.34 -4.65
CA LEU A 492 -40.09 0.10 -3.81
C LEU A 492 -40.62 1.41 -3.26
N TYR A 493 -41.96 1.55 -3.20
CA TYR A 493 -42.59 2.65 -2.49
C TYR A 493 -42.67 2.32 -0.99
N CYS A 494 -41.49 2.24 -0.35
CA CYS A 494 -41.30 1.93 1.06
C CYS A 494 -40.16 2.77 1.62
N GLN A 495 -40.37 3.32 2.81
CA GLN A 495 -39.41 4.14 3.54
C GLN A 495 -39.32 3.57 4.96
N PRO A 496 -38.32 2.69 5.22
CA PRO A 496 -38.01 2.22 6.56
C PRO A 496 -37.50 3.37 7.45
N ASP A 497 -37.65 3.20 8.75
CA ASP A 497 -37.26 4.22 9.73
C ASP A 497 -35.75 4.31 9.88
N PHE A 498 -35.09 3.14 9.89
CA PHE A 498 -33.63 3.05 9.97
C PHE A 498 -33.05 2.03 9.01
N TYR A 499 -31.80 2.25 8.62
CA TYR A 499 -31.08 1.41 7.68
C TYR A 499 -29.69 1.03 8.22
N TYR A 500 -29.37 -0.26 8.11
CA TYR A 500 -28.04 -0.79 8.32
C TYR A 500 -27.46 -1.27 6.98
N GLU A 501 -26.31 -0.73 6.61
CA GLU A 501 -25.60 -1.12 5.40
C GLU A 501 -25.01 -2.53 5.53
N ALA A 502 -25.00 -3.29 4.43
CA ALA A 502 -24.33 -4.59 4.37
C ALA A 502 -22.81 -4.42 4.54
N LYS A 503 -22.24 -5.07 5.55
CA LYS A 503 -20.80 -5.02 5.84
C LYS A 503 -20.24 -6.43 6.07
N GLN A 504 -19.17 -6.76 5.36
CA GLN A 504 -18.55 -8.08 5.41
C GLN A 504 -17.96 -8.34 6.81
N GLY A 505 -18.38 -9.42 7.47
CA GLY A 505 -18.03 -9.70 8.88
C GLY A 505 -18.93 -9.03 9.92
N GLN A 506 -19.96 -8.30 9.49
CA GLN A 506 -21.05 -7.80 10.32
C GLN A 506 -22.36 -8.44 9.83
N ASN A 507 -23.28 -7.66 9.29
CA ASN A 507 -24.46 -8.14 8.59
C ASN A 507 -24.16 -8.36 7.10
N PRO A 508 -24.36 -9.58 6.58
CA PRO A 508 -24.05 -9.90 5.18
C PRO A 508 -25.02 -9.25 4.18
N LEU A 509 -26.22 -8.89 4.64
CA LEU A 509 -27.27 -8.26 3.83
C LEU A 509 -27.60 -6.86 4.37
N PRO A 510 -28.09 -5.94 3.52
CA PRO A 510 -28.67 -4.69 3.99
C PRO A 510 -29.87 -4.98 4.89
N VAL A 511 -29.97 -4.30 6.03
CA VAL A 511 -31.07 -4.51 6.98
C VAL A 511 -31.89 -3.24 7.17
N HIS A 512 -33.19 -3.34 6.98
CA HIS A 512 -34.15 -2.25 7.15
C HIS A 512 -34.91 -2.39 8.46
N VAL A 513 -35.00 -1.34 9.26
CA VAL A 513 -35.74 -1.37 10.53
C VAL A 513 -37.02 -0.57 10.42
N PHE A 514 -38.11 -1.18 10.87
CA PHE A 514 -39.42 -0.57 11.02
C PHE A 514 -39.77 -0.46 12.50
N CYS A 515 -40.04 0.75 12.97
CA CYS A 515 -40.46 1.09 14.33
C CYS A 515 -41.98 1.29 14.35
N ASP A 516 -42.73 0.19 14.26
CA ASP A 516 -44.19 0.19 14.21
C ASP A 516 -44.79 0.77 15.51
N GLY A 517 -45.29 2.00 15.41
CA GLY A 517 -46.10 2.67 16.43
C GLY A 517 -47.60 2.33 16.34
N THR A 518 -48.42 2.98 17.17
CA THR A 518 -49.88 2.77 17.23
C THR A 518 -50.65 2.89 15.90
N PRO A 519 -50.24 3.68 14.88
CA PRO A 519 -50.95 3.73 13.60
C PRO A 519 -50.90 2.42 12.79
N HIS A 520 -49.97 1.52 13.09
CA HIS A 520 -49.75 0.26 12.37
C HIS A 520 -50.69 -0.87 12.81
N ASP A 521 -51.49 -0.68 13.87
CA ASP A 521 -52.40 -1.70 14.41
C ASP A 521 -53.69 -1.91 13.57
N THR A 522 -53.87 -1.17 12.46
CA THR A 522 -55.05 -1.30 11.60
C THR A 522 -54.86 -2.35 10.50
N GLU A 523 -55.87 -3.21 10.26
CA GLU A 523 -55.77 -4.35 9.31
C GLU A 523 -55.31 -3.95 7.89
N GLY A 524 -55.74 -2.78 7.41
CA GLY A 524 -55.34 -2.26 6.09
C GLY A 524 -53.86 -1.88 6.02
N VAL A 525 -53.29 -1.37 7.12
CA VAL A 525 -51.87 -0.99 7.22
C VAL A 525 -51.03 -2.25 7.40
N MET A 526 -51.42 -3.18 8.28
CA MET A 526 -50.72 -4.45 8.48
C MET A 526 -50.56 -5.25 7.17
N THR A 527 -51.62 -5.29 6.34
CA THR A 527 -51.58 -5.98 5.04
C THR A 527 -50.61 -5.31 4.06
N ARG A 528 -50.53 -3.98 4.08
CA ARG A 528 -49.61 -3.20 3.25
C ARG A 528 -48.16 -3.40 3.71
N ASP A 529 -47.92 -3.34 5.01
CA ASP A 529 -46.59 -3.50 5.60
C ASP A 529 -46.05 -4.91 5.33
N ALA A 530 -46.91 -5.94 5.45
CA ALA A 530 -46.54 -7.32 5.10
C ALA A 530 -46.07 -7.45 3.65
N LYS A 531 -46.79 -6.84 2.69
CA LYS A 531 -46.39 -6.85 1.27
C LYS A 531 -45.08 -6.11 1.01
N GLN A 532 -44.86 -4.98 1.68
CA GLN A 532 -43.61 -4.25 1.56
C GLN A 532 -42.43 -5.06 2.09
N ARG A 533 -42.60 -5.75 3.22
CA ARG A 533 -41.59 -6.61 3.85
C ARG A 533 -41.26 -7.84 3.00
N GLU A 534 -42.27 -8.47 2.41
CA GLU A 534 -42.07 -9.57 1.47
C GLU A 534 -41.25 -9.12 0.25
N ALA A 535 -41.57 -7.94 -0.30
CA ALA A 535 -40.82 -7.38 -1.42
C ALA A 535 -39.34 -7.05 -1.07
N ILE A 536 -39.04 -6.69 0.19
CA ILE A 536 -37.65 -6.49 0.66
C ILE A 536 -36.89 -7.82 0.66
N LEU A 537 -37.52 -8.90 1.12
CA LEU A 537 -36.92 -10.24 1.09
C LEU A 537 -36.69 -10.72 -0.36
N ASP A 538 -37.64 -10.46 -1.26
CA ASP A 538 -37.51 -10.81 -2.69
C ASP A 538 -36.34 -10.08 -3.38
N MET A 539 -35.97 -8.89 -2.88
CA MET A 539 -34.78 -8.16 -3.31
C MET A 539 -33.47 -8.71 -2.72
N GLY A 540 -33.53 -9.76 -1.89
CA GLY A 540 -32.39 -10.32 -1.19
C GLY A 540 -31.87 -9.41 -0.07
N GLN A 541 -32.75 -8.61 0.54
CA GLN A 541 -32.44 -7.73 1.67
C GLN A 541 -33.20 -8.21 2.92
N ASP A 542 -32.77 -7.79 4.10
CA ASP A 542 -33.34 -8.25 5.37
C ASP A 542 -34.05 -7.11 6.10
N TYR A 543 -34.93 -7.43 7.06
CA TYR A 543 -35.65 -6.44 7.84
C TYR A 543 -35.83 -6.83 9.32
N ILE A 544 -35.99 -5.82 10.17
CA ILE A 544 -36.28 -5.94 11.59
C ILE A 544 -37.50 -5.09 11.91
N VAL A 545 -38.42 -5.61 12.72
CA VAL A 545 -39.60 -4.88 13.18
C VAL A 545 -39.54 -4.70 14.69
N TYR A 546 -39.50 -3.44 15.12
CA TYR A 546 -39.73 -3.04 16.49
C TYR A 546 -41.16 -2.54 16.66
N HIS A 547 -42.04 -3.40 17.18
CA HIS A 547 -43.37 -2.99 17.59
C HIS A 547 -43.32 -2.33 18.97
N TYR A 548 -44.02 -1.20 19.18
CA TYR A 548 -43.93 -0.41 20.42
C TYR A 548 -44.26 -1.18 21.72
N LEU A 549 -45.07 -2.25 21.64
CA LEU A 549 -45.40 -3.15 22.77
C LEU A 549 -44.32 -4.20 23.06
N ASN A 550 -43.40 -4.45 22.12
CA ASN A 550 -42.37 -5.46 22.30
C ASN A 550 -41.25 -4.94 23.19
N SER A 551 -40.58 -5.87 23.88
CA SER A 551 -39.35 -5.59 24.61
C SER A 551 -38.20 -5.35 23.63
N LEU A 552 -37.49 -4.22 23.79
CA LEU A 552 -36.26 -3.96 23.03
C LEU A 552 -35.14 -4.92 23.42
N ASP A 553 -35.13 -5.42 24.66
CA ASP A 553 -34.18 -6.44 25.12
C ASP A 553 -34.30 -7.73 24.29
N ASP A 554 -35.53 -8.19 24.07
CA ASP A 554 -35.79 -9.41 23.29
C ASP A 554 -35.46 -9.23 21.81
N LEU A 555 -35.75 -8.05 21.27
CA LEU A 555 -35.42 -7.71 19.88
C LEU A 555 -33.91 -7.73 19.65
N VAL A 556 -33.16 -7.07 20.54
CA VAL A 556 -31.70 -6.99 20.47
C VAL A 556 -31.05 -8.35 20.64
N ALA A 557 -31.54 -9.17 21.58
CA ALA A 557 -31.02 -10.52 21.80
C ALA A 557 -31.23 -11.46 20.59
N LYS A 558 -32.27 -11.24 19.77
CA LYS A 558 -32.54 -12.03 18.56
C LYS A 558 -31.61 -11.70 17.40
N ARG A 559 -31.01 -10.50 17.36
CA ARG A 559 -30.17 -10.00 16.26
C ARG A 559 -28.81 -9.51 16.75
N PRO A 560 -27.99 -10.37 17.39
CA PRO A 560 -26.66 -9.99 17.88
C PRO A 560 -25.69 -9.68 16.73
N ASP A 561 -25.99 -10.12 15.51
CA ASP A 561 -25.29 -9.77 14.27
C ASP A 561 -25.39 -8.27 13.94
N ILE A 562 -26.50 -7.62 14.32
CA ILE A 562 -26.75 -6.19 14.10
C ILE A 562 -26.42 -5.40 15.36
N PHE A 563 -27.07 -5.75 16.47
CA PHE A 563 -27.05 -5.00 17.72
C PHE A 563 -25.88 -5.40 18.61
N ARG A 564 -24.67 -5.28 18.06
CA ARG A 564 -23.43 -5.54 18.77
C ARG A 564 -22.99 -4.34 19.59
N LYS A 565 -22.25 -4.59 20.67
CA LYS A 565 -21.68 -3.53 21.51
C LYS A 565 -20.48 -2.89 20.81
N VAL A 566 -20.53 -1.57 20.62
CA VAL A 566 -19.49 -0.75 19.96
C VAL A 566 -18.85 0.30 20.88
N ARG A 567 -19.35 0.43 22.12
CA ARG A 567 -18.81 1.29 23.18
C ARG A 567 -18.57 0.50 24.47
#